data_AF-A0AAW4N8R8-F1
#
_entry.id   AF-A0AAW4N8R8-F1
#
_cell.length_a   1.000
_cell.length_b   1.000
_cell.length_c   1.000
_cell.angle_alpha   90.00
_cell.angle_beta   90.00
_cell.angle_gamma   90.00
#
_symmetry.space_group_name_H-M   'P 1'
#
loop_
_entity.id
_entity.type
_entity.pdbx_description
1 polymer ?
#
loop_
_entity_poly.entity_id
_entity_poly.type
_entity_poly.pdbx_seq_one_letter_code
_entity_poly.pdbx_strand_id
1 'polypeptide(L)'
;MKTIRTIHTALILMVLAFLSACSTDNADSLLGGSGGGNQGDKVTVHMTLSTASSSGTRATLSWNDGIAAENMKSWVVAFVKNGKVVSFAENTDVSDNNRIKDEVTIKDLPKGDTYQVYSFANLTATELGIAKDATVDFDKKQWKMDGNGFDVNAATCKGIPMSNKQEVKIDASGKPSISELWVVRMLAKVTLKFKNPSKTDLVINDITISDITKNSNENGDKENIKLLPNHTDADKDKVACTPNLVEQAATQNYTYKLSPSKTIPASTDTYKPENEISFYVNESAAGNTSKYFIINLNTSAGVKRYALFKDWTKIARNDHHILPIKLDDYKLKFDVQSFSAIGLYPSITDNGTTLSYTCYYPEEEFHIQPKVVKADDSDVSGTIDYTNVKWELIQEDGMSDATAAETNAMLVFKTLPKWTPSTGYFEGTFNDDKADKQRALYQVTVPVPGETSKSLIYKILFTKDLSSYAARKHYTRKYYRYE
;
A
#
# COMPACT_ATOMS: atom_id res chain seq x y z
N MET A 1 0.33 -41.13 -31.16
CA MET A 1 0.91 -40.43 -29.98
C MET A 1 2.45 -40.46 -29.89
N LYS A 2 3.21 -40.52 -31.01
CA LYS A 2 4.69 -40.33 -30.97
C LYS A 2 5.27 -39.37 -32.02
N THR A 3 4.45 -38.82 -32.92
CA THR A 3 4.92 -37.95 -34.02
C THR A 3 4.67 -36.45 -33.81
N ILE A 4 3.91 -36.05 -32.78
CA ILE A 4 3.58 -34.63 -32.50
C ILE A 4 4.58 -33.99 -31.51
N ARG A 5 5.29 -34.78 -30.70
CA ARG A 5 6.29 -34.24 -29.75
C ARG A 5 7.60 -33.82 -30.43
N THR A 6 7.94 -34.38 -31.58
CA THR A 6 9.18 -34.07 -32.29
C THR A 6 9.13 -32.70 -32.99
N ILE A 7 7.94 -32.24 -33.40
CA ILE A 7 7.78 -30.95 -34.10
C ILE A 7 7.85 -29.76 -33.12
N HIS A 8 7.29 -29.88 -31.92
CA HIS A 8 7.39 -28.81 -30.91
C HIS A 8 8.80 -28.68 -30.31
N THR A 9 9.54 -29.79 -30.16
CA THR A 9 10.91 -29.74 -29.63
C THR A 9 11.90 -29.21 -30.68
N ALA A 10 11.66 -29.46 -31.97
CA ALA A 10 12.46 -28.89 -33.06
C ALA A 10 12.21 -27.39 -33.29
N LEU A 11 10.97 -26.91 -33.07
CA LEU A 11 10.64 -25.48 -33.17
C LEU A 11 11.25 -24.67 -32.02
N ILE A 12 11.28 -25.23 -30.80
CA ILE A 12 11.90 -24.60 -29.63
C ILE A 12 13.44 -24.62 -29.73
N LEU A 13 14.06 -25.65 -30.32
CA LEU A 13 15.50 -25.65 -30.60
C LEU A 13 15.90 -24.71 -31.75
N MET A 14 15.04 -24.50 -32.77
CA MET A 14 15.32 -23.49 -33.81
C MET A 14 15.25 -22.06 -33.27
N VAL A 15 14.37 -21.79 -32.30
CA VAL A 15 14.30 -20.46 -31.65
C VAL A 15 15.47 -20.22 -30.70
N LEU A 16 16.03 -21.27 -30.07
CA LEU A 16 17.29 -21.16 -29.30
C LEU A 16 18.55 -21.09 -30.19
N ALA A 17 18.53 -21.65 -31.41
CA ALA A 17 19.66 -21.60 -32.34
C ALA A 17 19.83 -20.24 -33.06
N PHE A 18 18.85 -19.34 -32.99
CA PHE A 18 19.01 -17.95 -33.42
C PHE A 18 19.57 -17.02 -32.32
N LEU A 19 19.75 -17.51 -31.08
CA LEU A 19 20.34 -16.75 -29.97
C LEU A 19 21.80 -17.13 -29.66
N SER A 20 22.41 -18.01 -30.47
CA SER A 20 23.81 -18.41 -30.35
C SER A 20 24.58 -18.35 -31.68
N ALA A 21 24.12 -17.54 -32.62
CA ALA A 21 24.96 -17.10 -33.72
C ALA A 21 25.82 -15.92 -33.25
N CYS A 22 27.11 -16.19 -33.05
CA CYS A 22 28.15 -15.18 -32.99
C CYS A 22 27.89 -14.11 -34.06
N SER A 23 27.55 -12.88 -33.67
CA SER A 23 27.78 -11.75 -34.56
C SER A 23 29.28 -11.56 -34.61
N THR A 24 29.88 -12.15 -35.64
CA THR A 24 31.14 -11.70 -36.19
C THR A 24 31.03 -10.20 -36.46
N ASP A 25 32.10 -9.49 -36.13
CA ASP A 25 32.32 -8.08 -36.46
C ASP A 25 31.81 -7.78 -37.87
N ASN A 26 30.74 -6.98 -37.98
CA ASN A 26 30.62 -6.11 -39.13
C ASN A 26 31.53 -4.92 -38.84
N ALA A 27 32.79 -5.07 -39.24
CA ALA A 27 33.66 -3.96 -39.52
C ALA A 27 33.00 -3.12 -40.63
N ASP A 28 32.29 -2.08 -40.22
CA ASP A 28 31.92 -1.02 -41.15
C ASP A 28 33.23 -0.33 -41.56
N SER A 29 33.68 -0.64 -42.79
CA SER A 29 34.92 -0.11 -43.32
C SER A 29 34.66 1.23 -44.01
N LEU A 30 35.18 2.28 -43.37
CA LEU A 30 35.89 3.40 -43.98
C LEU A 30 35.37 3.92 -45.32
N LEU A 31 34.57 5.00 -45.29
CA LEU A 31 34.77 6.12 -46.21
C LEU A 31 34.47 7.47 -45.53
N GLY A 32 35.55 8.14 -45.10
CA GLY A 32 35.78 9.56 -45.35
C GLY A 32 34.91 10.60 -44.64
N GLY A 33 35.28 10.95 -43.41
CA GLY A 33 34.85 12.18 -42.75
C GLY A 33 35.74 12.50 -41.56
N SER A 34 36.77 13.31 -41.78
CA SER A 34 37.76 13.73 -40.77
C SER A 34 37.08 14.54 -39.65
N GLY A 35 37.10 13.99 -38.43
CA GLY A 35 36.65 14.63 -37.19
C GLY A 35 36.84 13.69 -36.00
N GLY A 36 37.86 13.92 -35.19
CA GLY A 36 38.39 12.97 -34.20
C GLY A 36 37.43 12.57 -33.07
N GLY A 37 37.23 11.26 -32.95
CA GLY A 37 36.76 10.53 -31.78
C GLY A 37 36.92 9.04 -32.08
N ASN A 38 37.72 8.31 -31.29
CA ASN A 38 37.98 6.89 -31.53
C ASN A 38 36.67 6.10 -31.57
N GLN A 39 36.24 5.69 -32.76
CA GLN A 39 35.00 4.94 -32.97
C GLN A 39 35.03 3.54 -32.30
N GLY A 40 36.24 3.02 -31.99
CA GLY A 40 36.45 1.74 -31.31
C GLY A 40 36.15 1.69 -29.80
N ASP A 41 36.00 2.85 -29.15
CA ASP A 41 35.79 2.95 -27.68
C ASP A 41 34.31 2.95 -27.28
N LYS A 42 33.40 2.98 -28.25
CA LYS A 42 31.95 2.94 -28.03
C LYS A 42 31.35 1.58 -28.40
N VAL A 43 30.23 1.24 -27.78
CA VAL A 43 29.49 -0.01 -28.04
C VAL A 43 27.99 0.24 -28.14
N THR A 44 27.31 -0.63 -28.90
CA THR A 44 25.86 -0.77 -28.87
C THR A 44 25.50 -1.96 -27.97
N VAL A 45 24.63 -1.73 -27.00
CA VAL A 45 24.20 -2.74 -26.03
C VAL A 45 22.74 -3.08 -26.26
N HIS A 46 22.45 -4.37 -26.34
CA HIS A 46 21.11 -4.92 -26.38
C HIS A 46 20.74 -5.44 -24.99
N MET A 47 19.63 -4.95 -24.45
CA MET A 47 19.09 -5.33 -23.15
C MET A 47 17.60 -5.62 -23.29
N THR A 48 16.99 -6.02 -22.19
CA THR A 48 15.55 -6.16 -22.11
C THR A 48 15.00 -5.39 -20.92
N LEU A 49 13.89 -4.69 -21.11
CA LEU A 49 13.14 -4.04 -20.04
C LEU A 49 11.88 -4.83 -19.71
N SER A 50 11.62 -5.10 -18.44
CA SER A 50 10.40 -5.79 -18.00
C SER A 50 9.67 -5.09 -16.84
N THR A 51 8.38 -5.36 -16.69
CA THR A 51 7.64 -4.95 -15.49
C THR A 51 7.96 -5.88 -14.31
N ALA A 52 8.27 -5.34 -13.14
CA ALA A 52 8.40 -6.15 -11.93
C ALA A 52 7.04 -6.72 -11.49
N SER A 53 7.07 -7.92 -10.91
CA SER A 53 5.91 -8.53 -10.26
C SER A 53 5.53 -7.73 -9.00
N SER A 54 4.27 -7.80 -8.54
CA SER A 54 3.91 -7.20 -7.25
C SER A 54 4.45 -8.03 -6.09
N SER A 55 4.92 -7.36 -5.03
CA SER A 55 4.99 -7.94 -3.69
C SER A 55 3.57 -8.13 -3.15
N GLY A 56 2.91 -9.22 -3.56
CA GLY A 56 1.64 -9.61 -2.96
C GLY A 56 1.87 -10.06 -1.52
N THR A 57 1.67 -9.19 -0.53
CA THR A 57 1.68 -9.62 0.89
C THR A 57 0.59 -10.65 1.22
N ARG A 58 -0.32 -10.96 0.27
CA ARG A 58 -1.36 -12.02 0.39
C ARG A 58 -2.03 -12.40 -0.94
N ALA A 59 -1.34 -12.27 -2.09
CA ALA A 59 -1.87 -12.73 -3.37
C ALA A 59 -1.34 -14.14 -3.69
N THR A 60 -2.23 -15.10 -3.89
CA THR A 60 -1.90 -16.39 -4.50
C THR A 60 -1.43 -16.14 -5.93
N LEU A 61 -0.12 -16.01 -6.18
CA LEU A 61 0.67 -16.26 -7.41
C LEU A 61 0.08 -15.96 -8.82
N SER A 62 -1.07 -15.29 -8.96
CA SER A 62 -1.79 -15.10 -10.23
C SER A 62 -1.65 -13.70 -10.79
N TRP A 63 -0.84 -12.84 -10.16
CA TRP A 63 -0.50 -11.50 -10.65
C TRP A 63 0.99 -11.46 -11.01
N ASN A 64 1.45 -12.38 -11.86
CA ASN A 64 2.83 -12.36 -12.34
C ASN A 64 3.01 -11.31 -13.45
N ASP A 65 2.01 -11.15 -14.32
CA ASP A 65 2.12 -10.35 -15.55
C ASP A 65 1.21 -9.11 -15.59
N GLY A 66 0.53 -8.80 -14.48
CA GLY A 66 -0.51 -7.76 -14.43
C GLY A 66 -1.71 -8.05 -15.34
N ILE A 67 -2.60 -7.07 -15.54
CA ILE A 67 -3.53 -7.07 -16.68
C ILE A 67 -2.97 -6.19 -17.81
N ALA A 68 -3.36 -6.44 -19.06
CA ALA A 68 -2.84 -5.70 -20.23
C ALA A 68 -2.94 -4.17 -20.10
N ALA A 69 -3.95 -3.66 -19.40
CA ALA A 69 -4.14 -2.23 -19.14
C ALA A 69 -3.12 -1.63 -18.14
N GLU A 70 -2.51 -2.46 -17.30
CA GLU A 70 -1.49 -2.08 -16.29
C GLU A 70 -0.06 -2.12 -16.83
N ASN A 71 0.14 -2.61 -18.06
CA ASN A 71 1.46 -2.91 -18.61
C ASN A 71 2.05 -1.71 -19.38
N MET A 72 3.30 -1.82 -19.82
CA MET A 72 4.02 -0.73 -20.49
C MET A 72 3.39 -0.44 -21.85
N LYS A 73 3.02 0.81 -22.09
CA LYS A 73 2.59 1.32 -23.40
C LYS A 73 3.69 2.13 -24.09
N SER A 74 4.63 2.66 -23.30
CA SER A 74 5.85 3.33 -23.73
C SER A 74 6.96 3.11 -22.71
N TRP A 75 8.21 3.30 -23.10
CA TRP A 75 9.34 3.31 -22.18
C TRP A 75 10.46 4.25 -22.63
N VAL A 76 11.27 4.68 -21.67
CA VAL A 76 12.56 5.36 -21.89
C VAL A 76 13.60 4.79 -20.93
N VAL A 77 14.79 4.51 -21.46
CA VAL A 77 15.95 4.02 -20.69
C VAL A 77 17.11 4.98 -20.92
N ALA A 78 17.65 5.53 -19.84
CA ALA A 78 18.76 6.49 -19.87
C ALA A 78 19.96 5.98 -19.09
N PHE A 79 21.12 5.93 -19.75
CA PHE A 79 22.42 5.67 -19.16
C PHE A 79 23.05 6.99 -18.71
N VAL A 80 23.29 7.13 -17.41
CA VAL A 80 23.77 8.36 -16.79
C VAL A 80 25.11 8.11 -16.12
N LYS A 81 26.04 9.05 -16.31
CA LYS A 81 27.35 9.06 -15.64
C LYS A 81 27.66 10.48 -15.19
N ASN A 82 28.14 10.64 -13.95
CA ASN A 82 28.46 11.95 -13.37
C ASN A 82 27.30 12.96 -13.49
N GLY A 83 26.06 12.50 -13.28
CA GLY A 83 24.85 13.33 -13.38
C GLY A 83 24.50 13.81 -14.79
N LYS A 84 25.12 13.25 -15.85
CA LYS A 84 24.80 13.56 -17.25
C LYS A 84 24.32 12.34 -18.02
N VAL A 85 23.33 12.53 -18.87
CA VAL A 85 22.82 11.49 -19.78
C VAL A 85 23.86 11.21 -20.86
N VAL A 86 24.46 10.03 -20.82
CA VAL A 86 25.44 9.58 -21.81
C VAL A 86 24.75 9.00 -23.03
N SER A 87 23.70 8.21 -22.87
CA SER A 87 22.90 7.71 -23.99
C SER A 87 21.52 7.33 -23.49
N PHE A 88 20.53 7.34 -24.37
CA PHE A 88 19.19 6.91 -24.04
C PHE A 88 18.48 6.35 -25.27
N ALA A 89 17.44 5.57 -25.03
CA ALA A 89 16.48 5.15 -26.04
C ALA A 89 15.07 5.33 -25.49
N GLU A 90 14.12 5.56 -26.39
CA GLU A 90 12.70 5.72 -26.07
C GLU A 90 11.89 4.95 -27.11
N ASN A 91 10.88 4.22 -26.64
CA ASN A 91 9.82 3.64 -27.46
C ASN A 91 8.48 4.24 -27.01
N THR A 92 7.84 5.01 -27.88
CA THR A 92 6.58 5.69 -27.57
C THR A 92 5.34 4.85 -27.83
N ASP A 93 5.48 3.68 -28.47
CA ASP A 93 4.37 2.81 -28.84
C ASP A 93 4.79 1.33 -28.76
N VAL A 94 4.73 0.79 -27.53
CA VAL A 94 5.08 -0.60 -27.24
C VAL A 94 3.95 -1.51 -27.74
N SER A 95 4.31 -2.43 -28.64
CA SER A 95 3.38 -3.41 -29.19
C SER A 95 2.72 -4.26 -28.08
N ASP A 96 1.48 -4.69 -28.31
CA ASP A 96 0.69 -5.42 -27.31
C ASP A 96 1.42 -6.65 -26.73
N ASN A 97 2.18 -7.37 -27.56
CA ASN A 97 2.93 -8.56 -27.15
C ASN A 97 4.19 -8.25 -26.31
N ASN A 98 4.65 -7.00 -26.31
CA ASN A 98 5.88 -6.57 -25.64
C ASN A 98 5.61 -5.72 -24.39
N ARG A 99 4.35 -5.51 -23.99
CA ARG A 99 4.01 -4.61 -22.86
C ARG A 99 4.53 -5.09 -21.50
N ILE A 100 4.80 -6.39 -21.37
CA ILE A 100 5.41 -6.98 -20.17
C ILE A 100 6.94 -6.93 -20.26
N LYS A 101 7.48 -7.09 -21.47
CA LYS A 101 8.89 -7.25 -21.75
C LYS A 101 9.20 -6.75 -23.17
N ASP A 102 10.09 -5.77 -23.31
CA ASP A 102 10.48 -5.20 -24.62
C ASP A 102 12.00 -5.03 -24.76
N GLU A 103 12.49 -5.11 -25.99
CA GLU A 103 13.91 -4.98 -26.29
C GLU A 103 14.38 -3.54 -26.22
N VAL A 104 15.55 -3.32 -25.62
CA VAL A 104 16.17 -2.01 -25.48
C VAL A 104 17.52 -2.04 -26.18
N THR A 105 17.71 -1.14 -27.15
CA THR A 105 18.99 -0.97 -27.83
C THR A 105 19.56 0.41 -27.52
N ILE A 106 20.67 0.45 -26.79
CA ILE A 106 21.38 1.69 -26.44
C ILE A 106 22.66 1.78 -27.26
N LYS A 107 22.85 2.90 -27.96
CA LYS A 107 24.00 3.13 -28.84
C LYS A 107 25.01 4.08 -28.18
N ASP A 108 26.22 4.12 -28.74
CA ASP A 108 27.24 5.13 -28.42
C ASP A 108 27.70 5.17 -26.95
N LEU A 109 27.68 4.03 -26.25
CA LEU A 109 28.15 3.92 -24.86
C LEU A 109 29.66 3.69 -24.80
N PRO A 110 30.44 4.51 -24.08
CA PRO A 110 31.84 4.21 -23.77
C PRO A 110 32.02 2.87 -23.04
N LYS A 111 33.03 2.10 -23.44
CA LYS A 111 33.45 0.85 -22.78
C LYS A 111 34.23 1.12 -21.50
N GLY A 112 34.31 0.11 -20.63
CA GLY A 112 35.11 0.15 -19.39
C GLY A 112 34.51 0.99 -18.25
N ASP A 113 33.28 1.46 -18.40
CA ASP A 113 32.62 2.40 -17.50
C ASP A 113 31.44 1.79 -16.75
N THR A 114 31.14 2.38 -15.59
CA THR A 114 29.92 2.09 -14.81
C THR A 114 28.92 3.23 -14.97
N TYR A 115 27.66 2.85 -15.22
CA TYR A 115 26.54 3.76 -15.44
C TYR A 115 25.44 3.54 -14.42
N GLN A 116 24.79 4.63 -14.01
CA GLN A 116 23.48 4.57 -13.38
C GLN A 116 22.44 4.56 -14.50
N VAL A 117 21.69 3.47 -14.61
CA VAL A 117 20.66 3.27 -15.64
C VAL A 117 19.31 3.52 -15.02
N TYR A 118 18.61 4.53 -15.54
CA TYR A 118 17.27 4.88 -15.12
C TYR A 118 16.29 4.42 -16.20
N SER A 119 15.33 3.59 -15.78
CA SER A 119 14.31 3.03 -16.65
C SER A 119 12.96 3.56 -16.24
N PHE A 120 12.16 3.96 -17.22
CA PHE A 120 10.82 4.48 -17.02
C PHE A 120 9.87 3.86 -18.02
N ALA A 121 8.64 3.61 -17.59
CA ALA A 121 7.56 3.23 -18.48
C ALA A 121 6.36 4.14 -18.29
N ASN A 122 5.63 4.40 -19.38
CA ASN A 122 4.48 5.29 -19.41
C ASN A 122 4.83 6.73 -18.95
N LEU A 123 6.09 7.11 -19.13
CA LEU A 123 6.68 8.43 -18.92
C LEU A 123 7.62 8.70 -20.09
N THR A 124 7.68 9.94 -20.55
CA THR A 124 8.46 10.32 -21.74
C THR A 124 9.80 10.93 -21.39
N ALA A 125 10.75 10.86 -22.33
CA ALA A 125 12.02 11.56 -22.23
C ALA A 125 11.82 13.07 -22.00
N THR A 126 10.84 13.65 -22.70
CA THR A 126 10.51 15.08 -22.60
C THR A 126 10.03 15.48 -21.21
N GLU A 127 9.08 14.74 -20.62
CA GLU A 127 8.57 15.00 -19.26
C GLU A 127 9.67 14.90 -18.19
N LEU A 128 10.67 14.03 -18.44
CA LEU A 128 11.77 13.78 -17.52
C LEU A 128 12.98 14.70 -17.73
N GLY A 129 13.04 15.42 -18.86
CA GLY A 129 14.20 16.22 -19.25
C GLY A 129 15.40 15.38 -19.72
N ILE A 130 15.13 14.18 -20.27
CA ILE A 130 16.15 13.29 -20.82
C ILE A 130 16.49 13.76 -22.23
N ALA A 131 17.73 14.18 -22.41
CA ALA A 131 18.35 14.41 -23.70
C ALA A 131 19.84 14.10 -23.57
N LYS A 132 20.51 13.82 -24.70
CA LYS A 132 21.96 13.60 -24.72
C LYS A 132 22.68 14.78 -24.05
N ASP A 133 23.63 14.47 -23.16
CA ASP A 133 24.44 15.41 -22.37
C ASP A 133 23.67 16.28 -21.36
N ALA A 134 22.35 16.10 -21.23
CA ALA A 134 21.54 16.79 -20.24
C ALA A 134 21.97 16.43 -18.82
N THR A 135 22.00 17.42 -17.92
CA THR A 135 22.22 17.22 -16.49
C THR A 135 20.92 16.78 -15.83
N VAL A 136 20.99 15.69 -15.06
CA VAL A 136 19.84 15.06 -14.40
C VAL A 136 20.15 14.73 -12.94
N ASP A 137 19.14 14.84 -12.09
CA ASP A 137 19.20 14.42 -10.67
C ASP A 137 17.93 13.63 -10.31
N PHE A 138 17.78 12.44 -10.92
CA PHE A 138 16.61 11.59 -10.73
C PHE A 138 16.47 11.06 -9.30
N ASP A 139 17.59 10.89 -8.59
CA ASP A 139 17.61 10.39 -7.21
C ASP A 139 16.89 11.34 -6.24
N LYS A 140 16.93 12.66 -6.50
CA LYS A 140 16.21 13.65 -5.68
C LYS A 140 14.89 14.12 -6.30
N LYS A 141 14.60 13.69 -7.54
CA LYS A 141 13.45 14.19 -8.29
C LYS A 141 12.15 13.80 -7.60
N GLN A 142 11.33 14.81 -7.36
CA GLN A 142 9.96 14.67 -6.85
C GLN A 142 9.01 14.56 -8.03
N TRP A 143 7.84 13.96 -7.80
CA TRP A 143 6.86 13.68 -8.83
C TRP A 143 5.43 13.99 -8.38
N LYS A 144 4.62 14.42 -9.33
CA LYS A 144 3.21 14.72 -9.19
C LYS A 144 2.40 13.50 -9.59
N MET A 145 1.70 12.89 -8.64
CA MET A 145 0.93 11.68 -8.88
C MET A 145 -0.55 11.86 -8.55
N ASP A 146 -1.40 11.54 -9.52
CA ASP A 146 -2.85 11.51 -9.39
C ASP A 146 -3.36 10.06 -9.45
N GLY A 147 -2.92 9.23 -8.51
CA GLY A 147 -3.16 7.79 -8.50
C GLY A 147 -4.47 7.33 -7.87
N ASN A 148 -5.05 8.14 -6.98
CA ASN A 148 -6.29 7.76 -6.31
C ASN A 148 -7.42 7.73 -7.33
N GLY A 149 -8.02 6.56 -7.54
CA GLY A 149 -9.07 6.37 -8.52
C GLY A 149 -8.59 6.39 -9.97
N PHE A 150 -7.29 6.17 -10.21
CA PHE A 150 -6.72 6.11 -11.55
C PHE A 150 -7.48 5.12 -12.44
N ASP A 151 -7.97 5.57 -13.59
CA ASP A 151 -8.70 4.73 -14.53
C ASP A 151 -7.76 4.24 -15.63
N VAL A 152 -7.29 3.00 -15.50
CA VAL A 152 -6.44 2.35 -16.51
C VAL A 152 -7.13 2.18 -17.87
N ASN A 153 -8.45 2.22 -17.91
CA ASN A 153 -9.26 2.03 -19.12
C ASN A 153 -9.72 3.35 -19.75
N ALA A 154 -9.40 4.50 -19.15
CA ALA A 154 -9.74 5.79 -19.74
C ALA A 154 -9.11 5.90 -21.15
N ALA A 155 -9.85 6.49 -22.10
CA ALA A 155 -9.37 6.64 -23.48
C ALA A 155 -8.06 7.44 -23.60
N THR A 156 -7.80 8.32 -22.62
CA THR A 156 -6.59 9.15 -22.52
C THR A 156 -5.49 8.52 -21.68
N CYS A 157 -5.70 7.31 -21.13
CA CYS A 157 -4.75 6.64 -20.26
C CYS A 157 -3.49 6.22 -21.03
N LYS A 158 -2.34 6.82 -20.67
CA LYS A 158 -1.01 6.47 -21.19
C LYS A 158 -0.38 5.24 -20.53
N GLY A 159 -1.13 4.53 -19.69
CA GLY A 159 -0.65 3.44 -18.84
C GLY A 159 -0.22 3.94 -17.46
N ILE A 160 0.04 3.02 -16.52
CA ILE A 160 0.48 3.36 -15.17
C ILE A 160 1.97 3.77 -15.22
N PRO A 161 2.36 4.97 -14.77
CA PRO A 161 3.75 5.37 -14.66
C PRO A 161 4.57 4.35 -13.87
N MET A 162 5.77 4.03 -14.37
CA MET A 162 6.70 3.11 -13.72
C MET A 162 8.12 3.67 -13.75
N SER A 163 8.91 3.30 -12.76
CA SER A 163 10.31 3.76 -12.66
C SER A 163 11.19 2.76 -11.92
N ASN A 164 12.49 2.78 -12.22
CA ASN A 164 13.52 2.14 -11.43
C ASN A 164 14.91 2.70 -11.76
N LYS A 165 15.89 2.33 -10.94
CA LYS A 165 17.31 2.62 -11.11
C LYS A 165 18.10 1.34 -10.91
N GLN A 166 19.04 1.06 -11.80
CA GLN A 166 19.98 -0.05 -11.72
C GLN A 166 21.39 0.42 -12.06
N GLU A 167 22.41 -0.26 -11.54
CA GLU A 167 23.80 -0.02 -11.93
C GLU A 167 24.21 -1.00 -13.03
N VAL A 168 24.82 -0.50 -14.11
CA VAL A 168 25.29 -1.33 -15.23
C VAL A 168 26.74 -0.97 -15.53
N LYS A 169 27.63 -1.97 -15.46
CA LYS A 169 29.01 -1.85 -15.90
C LYS A 169 29.14 -2.38 -17.32
N ILE A 170 29.71 -1.59 -18.21
CA ILE A 170 30.13 -2.02 -19.54
C ILE A 170 31.61 -2.38 -19.46
N ASP A 171 31.96 -3.64 -19.65
CA ASP A 171 33.37 -4.05 -19.58
C ASP A 171 34.18 -3.57 -20.80
N ALA A 172 35.49 -3.84 -20.80
CA ALA A 172 36.39 -3.44 -21.88
C ALA A 172 36.07 -4.13 -23.22
N SER A 173 35.35 -5.27 -23.20
CA SER A 173 34.86 -5.95 -24.40
C SER A 173 33.54 -5.36 -24.92
N GLY A 174 32.91 -4.47 -24.16
CA GLY A 174 31.62 -3.87 -24.48
C GLY A 174 30.42 -4.67 -23.97
N LYS A 175 30.64 -5.68 -23.12
CA LYS A 175 29.56 -6.49 -22.55
C LYS A 175 29.00 -5.85 -21.28
N PRO A 176 27.66 -5.76 -21.11
CA PRO A 176 27.07 -5.25 -19.88
C PRO A 176 27.10 -6.29 -18.75
N SER A 177 27.18 -5.82 -17.50
CA SER A 177 27.16 -6.67 -16.30
C SER A 177 25.82 -7.36 -16.05
N ILE A 178 24.74 -6.79 -16.59
CA ILE A 178 23.38 -7.37 -16.60
C ILE A 178 22.77 -7.17 -17.98
N SER A 179 21.81 -8.00 -18.36
CA SER A 179 21.04 -7.86 -19.61
C SER A 179 19.57 -7.51 -19.36
N GLU A 180 19.12 -7.53 -18.11
CA GLU A 180 17.72 -7.33 -17.74
C GLU A 180 17.56 -6.09 -16.86
N LEU A 181 16.79 -5.15 -17.39
CA LEU A 181 16.29 -3.98 -16.70
C LEU A 181 14.84 -4.23 -16.29
N TRP A 182 14.39 -3.57 -15.22
CA TRP A 182 13.01 -3.68 -14.77
C TRP A 182 12.48 -2.39 -14.17
N VAL A 183 11.16 -2.22 -14.22
CA VAL A 183 10.44 -1.04 -13.70
C VAL A 183 9.33 -1.44 -12.72
N VAL A 184 9.06 -0.55 -11.77
CA VAL A 184 8.05 -0.73 -10.72
C VAL A 184 6.92 0.26 -10.92
N ARG A 185 5.66 -0.21 -10.86
CA ARG A 185 4.49 0.67 -10.93
C ARG A 185 4.52 1.69 -9.80
N MET A 186 4.21 2.95 -10.11
CA MET A 186 4.16 4.04 -9.12
C MET A 186 2.85 4.08 -8.32
N LEU A 187 1.94 3.12 -8.54
CA LEU A 187 0.66 2.97 -7.86
C LEU A 187 0.56 1.63 -7.16
N ALA A 188 -0.23 1.58 -6.10
CA ALA A 188 -0.70 0.33 -5.53
C ALA A 188 -2.11 0.01 -6.03
N LYS A 189 -2.51 -1.26 -5.91
CA LYS A 189 -3.87 -1.73 -6.18
C LYS A 189 -4.48 -2.28 -4.91
N VAL A 190 -5.73 -1.93 -4.65
CA VAL A 190 -6.52 -2.50 -3.56
C VAL A 190 -7.73 -3.20 -4.17
N THR A 191 -7.93 -4.45 -3.77
CA THR A 191 -9.09 -5.27 -4.16
C THR A 191 -9.85 -5.67 -2.93
N LEU A 192 -11.09 -5.21 -2.80
CA LEU A 192 -12.01 -5.64 -1.77
C LEU A 192 -12.80 -6.85 -2.28
N LYS A 193 -12.74 -7.97 -1.56
CA LYS A 193 -13.53 -9.18 -1.86
C LYS A 193 -14.73 -9.25 -0.94
N PHE A 194 -15.94 -9.23 -1.48
CA PHE A 194 -17.14 -9.23 -0.65
C PHE A 194 -17.76 -10.62 -0.53
N LYS A 195 -18.26 -10.90 0.68
CA LYS A 195 -19.29 -11.91 0.91
C LYS A 195 -20.42 -11.31 1.73
N ASN A 196 -21.63 -11.76 1.49
CA ASN A 196 -22.84 -11.24 2.10
C ASN A 196 -23.72 -12.39 2.61
N PRO A 197 -23.45 -12.93 3.81
CA PRO A 197 -24.27 -13.96 4.44
C PRO A 197 -25.62 -13.46 4.97
N SER A 198 -25.97 -12.19 4.72
CA SER A 198 -27.28 -11.66 5.11
C SER A 198 -28.42 -12.26 4.30
N LYS A 199 -29.65 -12.01 4.77
CA LYS A 199 -30.89 -12.39 4.08
C LYS A 199 -31.31 -11.42 2.98
N THR A 200 -30.59 -10.30 2.79
CA THR A 200 -30.96 -9.24 1.84
C THR A 200 -29.76 -8.78 1.02
N ASP A 201 -30.02 -8.38 -0.23
CA ASP A 201 -28.98 -7.80 -1.07
C ASP A 201 -28.44 -6.51 -0.44
N LEU A 202 -27.14 -6.27 -0.60
CA LEU A 202 -26.52 -5.04 -0.14
C LEU A 202 -25.88 -4.31 -1.31
N VAL A 203 -26.32 -3.07 -1.52
CA VAL A 203 -25.77 -2.20 -2.57
C VAL A 203 -24.68 -1.35 -1.95
N ILE A 204 -23.48 -1.39 -2.52
CA ILE A 204 -22.35 -0.52 -2.18
C ILE A 204 -22.36 0.65 -3.15
N ASN A 205 -22.50 1.86 -2.62
CA ASN A 205 -22.55 3.11 -3.39
C ASN A 205 -21.16 3.71 -3.55
N ASP A 206 -20.39 3.73 -2.47
CA ASP A 206 -19.04 4.26 -2.45
C ASP A 206 -18.19 3.59 -1.36
N ILE A 207 -16.88 3.72 -1.55
CA ILE A 207 -15.86 3.17 -0.67
C ILE A 207 -14.92 4.32 -0.31
N THR A 208 -14.69 4.57 0.96
CA THR A 208 -13.74 5.59 1.42
C THR A 208 -12.59 4.94 2.15
N ILE A 209 -11.35 5.32 1.85
CA ILE A 209 -10.17 4.89 2.62
C ILE A 209 -9.55 6.10 3.32
N SER A 210 -9.24 5.96 4.60
CA SER A 210 -8.61 7.03 5.38
C SER A 210 -7.13 7.22 5.04
N ASP A 211 -6.55 8.36 5.43
CA ASP A 211 -5.10 8.63 5.42
C ASP A 211 -4.37 8.33 4.08
N ILE A 212 -5.08 8.38 2.95
CA ILE A 212 -4.50 8.22 1.63
C ILE A 212 -3.76 9.49 1.21
N THR A 213 -2.55 9.36 0.68
CA THR A 213 -1.80 10.49 0.11
C THR A 213 -2.62 11.19 -0.97
N LYS A 214 -2.84 12.49 -0.83
CA LYS A 214 -3.61 13.30 -1.79
C LYS A 214 -3.05 13.17 -3.20
N ASN A 215 -3.94 13.21 -4.18
CA ASN A 215 -3.53 13.45 -5.56
C ASN A 215 -2.85 14.84 -5.64
N SER A 216 -1.87 14.98 -6.53
CA SER A 216 -1.16 16.25 -6.75
C SER A 216 -2.14 17.37 -7.09
N ASN A 217 -3.07 17.11 -8.01
CA ASN A 217 -4.06 18.09 -8.44
C ASN A 217 -4.97 18.57 -7.29
N GLU A 218 -5.30 17.71 -6.33
CA GLU A 218 -6.05 18.03 -5.12
C GLU A 218 -5.18 18.59 -3.96
N ASN A 219 -3.88 18.72 -4.17
CA ASN A 219 -2.91 19.27 -3.23
C ASN A 219 -2.24 20.57 -3.75
N GLY A 220 -2.98 21.34 -4.57
CA GLY A 220 -2.47 22.58 -5.17
C GLY A 220 -1.39 22.33 -6.23
N ASP A 221 -1.50 21.20 -6.93
CA ASP A 221 -0.56 20.74 -7.96
C ASP A 221 0.89 20.64 -7.48
N LYS A 222 1.06 20.19 -6.22
CA LYS A 222 2.35 19.93 -5.58
C LYS A 222 2.74 18.47 -5.69
N GLU A 223 4.03 18.23 -5.79
CA GLU A 223 4.60 16.89 -5.71
C GLU A 223 4.19 16.21 -4.41
N ASN A 224 3.92 14.90 -4.49
CA ASN A 224 3.43 14.09 -3.39
C ASN A 224 4.27 12.82 -3.17
N ILE A 225 5.06 12.41 -4.18
CA ILE A 225 5.94 11.23 -4.10
C ILE A 225 7.32 11.54 -4.70
N LYS A 226 8.32 10.71 -4.41
CA LYS A 226 9.58 10.71 -5.15
C LYS A 226 9.43 9.95 -6.47
N LEU A 227 10.19 10.33 -7.49
CA LEU A 227 10.12 9.69 -8.81
C LEU A 227 10.50 8.21 -8.73
N LEU A 228 11.61 7.89 -8.04
CA LEU A 228 12.12 6.54 -7.93
C LEU A 228 11.51 5.78 -6.74
N PRO A 229 11.33 4.44 -6.86
CA PRO A 229 10.88 3.61 -5.76
C PRO A 229 11.89 3.59 -4.61
N ASN A 230 11.41 3.37 -3.39
CA ASN A 230 12.25 3.00 -2.25
C ASN A 230 12.08 1.50 -1.98
N HIS A 231 13.01 0.69 -2.47
CA HIS A 231 13.02 -0.77 -2.32
C HIS A 231 14.38 -1.24 -1.79
N THR A 232 14.39 -2.42 -1.18
CA THR A 232 15.59 -3.01 -0.58
C THR A 232 16.27 -4.05 -1.47
N ASP A 233 15.62 -4.46 -2.56
CA ASP A 233 15.95 -5.68 -3.30
C ASP A 233 16.62 -5.39 -4.64
N ALA A 234 17.69 -6.13 -4.93
CA ALA A 234 18.33 -6.12 -6.26
C ALA A 234 17.63 -7.09 -7.24
N ASP A 235 16.67 -7.89 -6.78
CA ASP A 235 16.02 -8.96 -7.54
C ASP A 235 14.58 -8.58 -7.94
N LYS A 236 14.27 -8.74 -9.24
CA LYS A 236 13.00 -8.35 -9.87
C LYS A 236 11.82 -9.23 -9.45
N ASP A 237 12.08 -10.44 -8.94
CA ASP A 237 11.03 -11.45 -8.75
C ASP A 237 10.12 -11.17 -7.54
N LYS A 238 10.59 -10.39 -6.56
CA LYS A 238 9.82 -9.92 -5.41
C LYS A 238 10.33 -8.57 -4.92
N VAL A 239 10.00 -7.50 -5.63
CA VAL A 239 10.42 -6.15 -5.24
C VAL A 239 9.54 -5.63 -4.11
N ALA A 240 10.01 -5.71 -2.87
CA ALA A 240 9.33 -5.11 -1.73
C ALA A 240 9.61 -3.60 -1.67
N CYS A 241 8.57 -2.79 -1.88
CA CYS A 241 8.67 -1.34 -1.78
C CYS A 241 8.23 -0.84 -0.39
N THR A 242 8.68 0.36 -0.05
CA THR A 242 8.11 1.18 1.02
C THR A 242 7.66 2.53 0.46
N PRO A 243 6.67 3.20 1.08
CA PRO A 243 6.23 4.51 0.61
C PRO A 243 7.39 5.51 0.56
N ASN A 244 7.62 6.11 -0.61
CA ASN A 244 8.64 7.13 -0.85
C ASN A 244 8.00 8.51 -1.06
N LEU A 245 7.42 9.03 0.02
CA LEU A 245 6.69 10.30 0.03
C LEU A 245 7.65 11.50 0.09
N VAL A 246 7.18 12.65 -0.40
CA VAL A 246 7.86 13.93 -0.15
C VAL A 246 7.43 14.51 1.20
N GLU A 247 8.24 15.39 1.79
CA GLU A 247 7.96 15.96 3.12
C GLU A 247 6.65 16.75 3.17
N GLN A 248 6.27 17.41 2.07
CA GLN A 248 5.05 18.19 1.95
C GLN A 248 3.80 17.37 1.55
N ALA A 249 3.91 16.04 1.45
CA ALA A 249 2.79 15.18 1.09
C ALA A 249 1.69 15.29 2.16
N ALA A 250 0.47 15.62 1.73
CA ALA A 250 -0.70 15.67 2.59
C ALA A 250 -1.54 14.40 2.41
N THR A 251 -2.26 14.00 3.46
CA THR A 251 -3.20 12.88 3.40
C THR A 251 -4.66 13.34 3.40
N GLN A 252 -5.56 12.44 2.99
CA GLN A 252 -7.00 12.64 2.99
C GLN A 252 -7.75 11.32 3.17
N ASN A 253 -9.03 11.43 3.50
CA ASN A 253 -9.98 10.34 3.32
C ASN A 253 -10.47 10.38 1.87
N TYR A 254 -10.09 9.39 1.06
CA TYR A 254 -10.42 9.38 -0.36
C TYR A 254 -11.62 8.48 -0.65
N THR A 255 -12.64 9.01 -1.31
CA THR A 255 -13.88 8.30 -1.64
C THR A 255 -13.90 7.87 -3.11
N TYR A 256 -13.90 6.56 -3.33
CA TYR A 256 -14.14 5.89 -4.60
C TYR A 256 -15.65 5.74 -4.82
N LYS A 257 -16.21 6.57 -5.70
CA LYS A 257 -17.61 6.46 -6.12
C LYS A 257 -17.77 5.31 -7.11
N LEU A 258 -18.75 4.44 -6.88
CA LEU A 258 -19.07 3.34 -7.78
C LEU A 258 -20.21 3.78 -8.72
N SER A 259 -19.99 3.66 -10.01
CA SER A 259 -20.97 4.03 -11.03
C SER A 259 -20.93 3.02 -12.19
N PRO A 260 -21.89 2.07 -12.26
CA PRO A 260 -23.01 1.89 -11.33
C PRO A 260 -22.58 1.41 -9.94
N SER A 261 -23.46 1.58 -8.94
CA SER A 261 -23.30 0.98 -7.61
C SER A 261 -23.19 -0.54 -7.71
N LYS A 262 -22.49 -1.16 -6.75
CA LYS A 262 -22.25 -2.61 -6.75
C LYS A 262 -23.21 -3.34 -5.82
N THR A 263 -24.09 -4.16 -6.36
CA THR A 263 -24.93 -5.07 -5.55
C THR A 263 -24.17 -6.33 -5.21
N ILE A 264 -24.11 -6.67 -3.92
CA ILE A 264 -23.61 -7.95 -3.42
C ILE A 264 -24.83 -8.79 -3.01
N PRO A 265 -25.13 -9.90 -3.73
CA PRO A 265 -26.33 -10.70 -3.49
C PRO A 265 -26.38 -11.28 -2.07
N ALA A 266 -27.58 -11.36 -1.50
CA ALA A 266 -27.86 -12.07 -0.25
C ALA A 266 -27.34 -13.52 -0.28
N SER A 267 -27.13 -14.11 0.90
CA SER A 267 -26.70 -15.51 1.05
C SER A 267 -25.44 -15.88 0.24
N THR A 268 -24.58 -14.91 -0.01
CA THR A 268 -23.26 -15.12 -0.61
C THR A 268 -22.27 -15.45 0.50
N ASP A 269 -22.05 -16.74 0.76
CA ASP A 269 -21.22 -17.19 1.90
C ASP A 269 -19.72 -17.35 1.56
N THR A 270 -19.38 -17.30 0.27
CA THR A 270 -18.01 -17.44 -0.25
C THR A 270 -17.57 -16.19 -1.00
N TYR A 271 -16.26 -15.93 -1.01
CA TYR A 271 -15.69 -14.86 -1.84
C TYR A 271 -15.66 -15.31 -3.29
N LYS A 272 -16.25 -14.51 -4.18
CA LYS A 272 -16.31 -14.80 -5.61
C LYS A 272 -15.75 -13.62 -6.43
N PRO A 273 -15.05 -13.87 -7.55
CA PRO A 273 -14.47 -12.81 -8.38
C PRO A 273 -15.46 -11.74 -8.85
N GLU A 274 -16.71 -12.12 -9.15
CA GLU A 274 -17.76 -11.18 -9.56
C GLU A 274 -18.16 -10.20 -8.44
N ASN A 275 -17.84 -10.50 -7.18
CA ASN A 275 -18.10 -9.66 -6.01
C ASN A 275 -16.84 -8.93 -5.55
N GLU A 276 -15.84 -8.76 -6.43
CA GLU A 276 -14.65 -7.99 -6.14
C GLU A 276 -14.78 -6.55 -6.66
N ILE A 277 -14.21 -5.61 -5.92
CA ILE A 277 -14.07 -4.21 -6.36
C ILE A 277 -12.60 -3.86 -6.24
N SER A 278 -11.99 -3.44 -7.35
CA SER A 278 -10.58 -3.06 -7.41
C SER A 278 -10.42 -1.60 -7.78
N PHE A 279 -9.47 -0.92 -7.15
CA PHE A 279 -9.13 0.46 -7.46
C PHE A 279 -7.65 0.72 -7.18
N TYR A 280 -7.11 1.76 -7.81
CA TYR A 280 -5.74 2.19 -7.59
C TYR A 280 -5.68 3.31 -6.57
N VAL A 281 -4.52 3.38 -5.91
CA VAL A 281 -4.26 4.29 -4.81
C VAL A 281 -2.80 4.73 -4.86
N ASN A 282 -2.56 5.99 -4.49
CA ASN A 282 -1.21 6.48 -4.25
C ASN A 282 -0.57 5.69 -3.10
N GLU A 283 0.75 5.52 -3.15
CA GLU A 283 1.47 5.04 -1.96
C GLU A 283 1.21 5.97 -0.77
N SER A 284 1.01 5.39 0.41
CA SER A 284 0.46 6.09 1.57
C SER A 284 0.98 5.49 2.88
N ALA A 285 0.97 6.30 3.93
CA ALA A 285 1.23 5.88 5.30
C ALA A 285 0.07 6.34 6.20
N ALA A 286 -0.49 5.40 6.97
CA ALA A 286 -1.51 5.70 7.96
C ALA A 286 -0.89 6.40 9.19
N GLY A 287 -1.72 7.06 9.99
CA GLY A 287 -1.28 7.64 11.27
C GLY A 287 -1.98 8.93 11.67
N ASN A 288 -2.70 9.57 10.74
CA ASN A 288 -3.36 10.86 11.01
C ASN A 288 -4.75 10.66 11.60
N THR A 289 -5.54 9.76 11.02
CA THR A 289 -6.89 9.43 11.53
C THR A 289 -6.83 8.29 12.55
N SER A 290 -5.99 7.29 12.28
CA SER A 290 -5.80 6.12 13.12
C SER A 290 -4.40 5.53 12.87
N LYS A 291 -3.95 4.64 13.76
CA LYS A 291 -2.73 3.84 13.53
C LYS A 291 -2.80 3.04 12.22
N TYR A 292 -4.01 2.70 11.76
CA TYR A 292 -4.26 1.84 10.59
C TYR A 292 -5.20 2.51 9.58
N PHE A 293 -5.15 2.08 8.33
CA PHE A 293 -6.13 2.49 7.32
C PHE A 293 -7.54 2.02 7.67
N ILE A 294 -8.52 2.90 7.46
CA ILE A 294 -9.95 2.64 7.70
C ILE A 294 -10.67 2.66 6.36
N ILE A 295 -11.45 1.61 6.08
CA ILE A 295 -12.33 1.50 4.93
C ILE A 295 -13.76 1.75 5.39
N ASN A 296 -14.43 2.75 4.84
CA ASN A 296 -15.86 2.97 5.01
C ASN A 296 -16.59 2.59 3.72
N LEU A 297 -17.61 1.77 3.84
CA LEU A 297 -18.53 1.43 2.77
C LEU A 297 -19.83 2.18 3.00
N ASN A 298 -20.22 3.03 2.07
CA ASN A 298 -21.56 3.58 2.08
C ASN A 298 -22.48 2.61 1.33
N THR A 299 -23.47 2.05 2.03
CA THR A 299 -24.37 1.05 1.44
C THR A 299 -25.83 1.53 1.43
N SER A 300 -26.71 0.79 0.75
CA SER A 300 -28.15 1.00 0.80
C SER A 300 -28.75 0.93 2.22
N ALA A 301 -28.04 0.29 3.16
CA ALA A 301 -28.43 0.20 4.58
C ALA A 301 -27.65 1.17 5.48
N GLY A 302 -26.98 2.17 4.90
CA GLY A 302 -26.16 3.16 5.60
C GLY A 302 -24.66 2.87 5.59
N VAL A 303 -23.90 3.63 6.35
CA VAL A 303 -22.43 3.51 6.36
C VAL A 303 -21.99 2.31 7.21
N LYS A 304 -21.27 1.36 6.62
CA LYS A 304 -20.54 0.28 7.31
C LYS A 304 -19.07 0.62 7.34
N ARG A 305 -18.43 0.58 8.51
CA ARG A 305 -17.05 1.02 8.70
C ARG A 305 -16.16 -0.17 9.06
N TYR A 306 -14.95 -0.19 8.54
CA TYR A 306 -14.02 -1.31 8.60
C TYR A 306 -12.57 -0.82 8.69
N ALA A 307 -12.00 -0.69 9.88
CA ALA A 307 -10.55 -0.71 10.10
C ALA A 307 -10.04 -2.15 9.90
N LEU A 308 -9.74 -2.51 8.66
CA LEU A 308 -9.42 -3.88 8.30
C LEU A 308 -7.92 -4.15 8.23
N PHE A 309 -7.60 -5.39 8.61
CA PHE A 309 -6.30 -6.07 8.61
C PHE A 309 -5.34 -5.72 9.74
N LYS A 310 -4.80 -6.80 10.33
CA LYS A 310 -3.75 -6.78 11.34
C LYS A 310 -2.56 -6.02 10.72
N ASP A 311 -2.32 -4.81 11.23
CA ASP A 311 -1.15 -3.99 10.93
C ASP A 311 -1.02 -3.36 9.53
N TRP A 312 -2.15 -3.06 8.84
CA TRP A 312 -2.11 -2.30 7.57
C TRP A 312 -1.86 -0.80 7.83
N THR A 313 -0.59 -0.45 7.93
CA THR A 313 -0.09 0.90 8.25
C THR A 313 0.55 1.61 7.05
N LYS A 314 0.89 0.86 5.99
CA LYS A 314 1.54 1.37 4.78
C LYS A 314 0.92 0.74 3.55
N ILE A 315 0.82 1.54 2.49
CA ILE A 315 0.49 1.12 1.14
C ILE A 315 1.70 1.50 0.29
N ALA A 316 2.51 0.54 -0.13
CA ALA A 316 3.65 0.83 -0.99
C ALA A 316 3.22 0.75 -2.46
N ARG A 317 3.89 1.53 -3.31
CA ARG A 317 3.71 1.40 -4.76
C ARG A 317 4.01 -0.05 -5.21
N ASN A 318 3.35 -0.50 -6.28
CA ASN A 318 3.41 -1.86 -6.81
C ASN A 318 2.87 -2.98 -5.89
N ASP A 319 2.36 -2.66 -4.70
CA ASP A 319 1.62 -3.62 -3.89
C ASP A 319 0.23 -3.90 -4.48
N HIS A 320 -0.24 -5.14 -4.32
CA HIS A 320 -1.63 -5.52 -4.53
C HIS A 320 -2.24 -6.03 -3.23
N HIS A 321 -2.99 -5.17 -2.55
CA HIS A 321 -3.70 -5.50 -1.31
C HIS A 321 -5.04 -6.16 -1.63
N ILE A 322 -5.19 -7.42 -1.22
CA ILE A 322 -6.43 -8.19 -1.39
C ILE A 322 -7.10 -8.36 -0.03
N LEU A 323 -8.28 -7.76 0.09
CA LEU A 323 -8.93 -7.49 1.37
C LEU A 323 -10.31 -8.18 1.45
N PRO A 324 -10.44 -9.31 2.15
CA PRO A 324 -11.73 -9.95 2.39
C PRO A 324 -12.65 -9.12 3.32
N ILE A 325 -13.87 -8.85 2.87
CA ILE A 325 -14.93 -8.10 3.57
C ILE A 325 -16.16 -8.98 3.75
N LYS A 326 -16.61 -9.15 4.99
CA LYS A 326 -17.90 -9.75 5.32
C LYS A 326 -18.92 -8.63 5.57
N LEU A 327 -19.95 -8.57 4.73
CA LEU A 327 -21.08 -7.68 4.93
C LEU A 327 -22.08 -8.35 5.86
N ASP A 328 -22.26 -7.80 7.07
CA ASP A 328 -23.12 -8.38 8.10
C ASP A 328 -24.32 -7.46 8.40
N ASP A 329 -25.47 -8.04 8.78
CA ASP A 329 -26.72 -7.31 9.12
C ASP A 329 -26.65 -6.57 10.44
N TYR A 330 -25.62 -6.84 11.23
CA TYR A 330 -25.46 -6.31 12.57
C TYR A 330 -24.16 -5.52 12.68
N LYS A 331 -24.18 -4.49 13.52
CA LYS A 331 -23.04 -3.64 13.91
C LYS A 331 -22.88 -3.70 15.42
N LEU A 332 -21.64 -3.60 15.88
CA LEU A 332 -21.32 -3.46 17.30
C LEU A 332 -21.04 -1.98 17.59
N LYS A 333 -21.73 -1.43 18.58
CA LYS A 333 -21.52 -0.11 19.16
C LYS A 333 -21.03 -0.26 20.59
N PHE A 334 -20.43 0.79 21.13
CA PHE A 334 -19.96 0.82 22.51
C PHE A 334 -20.50 2.06 23.22
N ASP A 335 -21.05 1.87 24.41
CA ASP A 335 -21.27 2.94 25.36
C ASP A 335 -20.02 3.07 26.23
N VAL A 336 -19.43 4.26 26.31
CA VAL A 336 -18.13 4.50 26.93
C VAL A 336 -18.28 5.49 28.05
N GLN A 337 -18.02 5.03 29.27
CA GLN A 337 -17.98 5.84 30.48
C GLN A 337 -16.52 6.05 30.88
N SER A 338 -16.14 7.30 31.12
CA SER A 338 -14.78 7.68 31.52
C SER A 338 -14.83 8.58 32.75
N PHE A 339 -13.96 8.30 33.71
CA PHE A 339 -13.91 8.99 35.00
C PHE A 339 -12.61 9.80 35.08
N SER A 340 -12.57 10.89 34.32
CA SER A 340 -11.41 11.78 34.19
C SER A 340 -11.59 13.09 34.98
N ALA A 341 -10.49 13.79 35.23
CA ALA A 341 -10.56 15.14 35.78
C ALA A 341 -11.11 16.16 34.77
N ILE A 342 -11.78 17.19 35.27
CA ILE A 342 -12.39 18.24 34.46
C ILE A 342 -11.36 18.84 33.48
N GLY A 343 -11.70 18.83 32.19
CA GLY A 343 -10.88 19.39 31.13
C GLY A 343 -9.74 18.51 30.62
N LEU A 344 -9.68 17.23 31.03
CA LEU A 344 -8.77 16.19 30.51
C LEU A 344 -9.55 14.97 30.01
N TYR A 345 -10.74 15.19 29.46
CA TYR A 345 -11.59 14.13 28.92
C TYR A 345 -10.87 13.33 27.83
N PRO A 346 -11.05 11.99 27.81
CA PRO A 346 -10.44 11.17 26.79
C PRO A 346 -11.01 11.47 25.40
N SER A 347 -10.21 11.19 24.37
CA SER A 347 -10.70 11.18 22.99
C SER A 347 -11.20 9.79 22.63
N ILE A 348 -12.50 9.67 22.37
CA ILE A 348 -13.15 8.43 21.95
C ILE A 348 -13.54 8.52 20.48
N THR A 349 -13.12 7.53 19.69
CA THR A 349 -13.43 7.51 18.25
C THR A 349 -13.74 6.09 17.79
N ASP A 350 -14.96 5.88 17.28
CA ASP A 350 -15.40 4.63 16.69
C ASP A 350 -15.05 4.59 15.19
N ASN A 351 -14.09 3.73 14.83
CA ASN A 351 -13.61 3.53 13.46
C ASN A 351 -14.31 2.35 12.75
N GLY A 352 -15.42 1.83 13.28
CA GLY A 352 -16.24 0.78 12.67
C GLY A 352 -15.91 -0.66 12.99
N THR A 353 -14.64 -0.95 13.18
CA THR A 353 -14.14 -2.24 13.69
C THR A 353 -13.09 -2.03 14.77
N THR A 354 -12.76 -0.77 15.10
CA THR A 354 -11.82 -0.43 16.16
C THR A 354 -12.29 0.80 16.91
N LEU A 355 -12.45 0.69 18.23
CA LEU A 355 -12.75 1.79 19.12
C LEU A 355 -11.41 2.33 19.62
N SER A 356 -11.05 3.54 19.21
CA SER A 356 -9.88 4.23 19.71
C SER A 356 -10.25 4.99 20.98
N TYR A 357 -9.58 4.66 22.07
CA TYR A 357 -9.69 5.31 23.36
C TYR A 357 -8.33 5.94 23.69
N THR A 358 -8.23 7.27 23.65
CA THR A 358 -7.01 7.98 24.07
C THR A 358 -7.24 8.66 25.40
N CYS A 359 -6.54 8.20 26.44
CA CYS A 359 -6.58 8.75 27.77
C CYS A 359 -5.52 9.85 27.94
N TYR A 360 -5.92 10.96 28.55
CA TYR A 360 -5.05 12.10 28.85
C TYR A 360 -4.85 12.35 30.35
N TYR A 361 -5.48 11.55 31.20
CA TYR A 361 -5.50 11.73 32.65
C TYR A 361 -4.92 10.49 33.37
N PRO A 362 -3.93 10.65 34.28
CA PRO A 362 -3.42 9.50 35.03
C PRO A 362 -4.50 8.88 35.91
N GLU A 363 -4.47 7.55 36.06
CA GLU A 363 -5.45 6.79 36.84
C GLU A 363 -6.90 6.96 36.40
N GLU A 364 -7.15 7.37 35.14
CA GLU A 364 -8.50 7.40 34.60
C GLU A 364 -9.12 6.00 34.61
N GLU A 365 -10.27 5.88 35.27
CA GLU A 365 -11.09 4.67 35.22
C GLU A 365 -12.02 4.75 34.01
N PHE A 366 -12.29 3.61 33.37
CA PHE A 366 -13.23 3.52 32.26
C PHE A 366 -14.11 2.28 32.39
N HIS A 367 -15.36 2.40 31.95
CA HIS A 367 -16.29 1.29 31.74
C HIS A 367 -16.82 1.34 30.30
N ILE A 368 -16.71 0.24 29.57
CA ILE A 368 -17.15 0.14 28.17
C ILE A 368 -18.19 -0.98 28.05
N GLN A 369 -19.39 -0.67 27.58
CA GLN A 369 -20.46 -1.64 27.39
C GLN A 369 -20.74 -1.88 25.89
N PRO A 370 -20.76 -3.13 25.41
CA PRO A 370 -21.12 -3.43 24.03
C PRO A 370 -22.64 -3.36 23.81
N LYS A 371 -23.06 -2.84 22.66
CA LYS A 371 -24.44 -2.85 22.16
C LYS A 371 -24.47 -3.39 20.72
N VAL A 372 -25.32 -4.37 20.44
CA VAL A 372 -25.54 -4.87 19.08
C VAL A 372 -26.75 -4.15 18.48
N VAL A 373 -26.57 -3.57 17.31
CA VAL A 373 -27.63 -2.93 16.50
C VAL A 373 -27.66 -3.53 15.11
N LYS A 374 -28.74 -3.32 14.36
CA LYS A 374 -28.79 -3.67 12.93
C LYS A 374 -27.93 -2.69 12.12
N ALA A 375 -27.68 -3.02 10.86
CA ALA A 375 -26.89 -2.21 9.95
C ALA A 375 -27.45 -0.79 9.76
N ASP A 376 -28.75 -0.59 9.90
CA ASP A 376 -29.45 0.70 9.81
C ASP A 376 -29.55 1.44 11.16
N ASP A 377 -28.80 1.00 12.17
CA ASP A 377 -28.82 1.50 13.55
C ASP A 377 -30.10 1.23 14.35
N SER A 378 -31.06 0.46 13.81
CA SER A 378 -32.21 0.00 14.58
C SER A 378 -31.80 -1.04 15.64
N ASP A 379 -32.56 -1.10 16.74
CA ASP A 379 -32.27 -2.01 17.85
C ASP A 379 -32.46 -3.48 17.44
N VAL A 380 -31.63 -4.35 18.02
CA VAL A 380 -31.80 -5.81 17.96
C VAL A 380 -32.60 -6.25 19.17
N SER A 381 -33.65 -7.04 18.96
CA SER A 381 -34.44 -7.62 20.04
C SER A 381 -33.65 -8.67 20.81
N GLY A 382 -33.75 -8.65 22.14
CA GLY A 382 -33.09 -9.61 23.03
C GLY A 382 -31.91 -8.98 23.77
N THR A 383 -31.19 -9.80 24.54
CA THR A 383 -30.04 -9.39 25.34
C THR A 383 -28.79 -10.10 24.84
N ILE A 384 -27.66 -9.41 24.86
CA ILE A 384 -26.37 -10.04 24.56
C ILE A 384 -26.12 -11.13 25.59
N ASP A 385 -25.72 -12.31 25.12
CA ASP A 385 -25.24 -13.35 26.01
C ASP A 385 -23.83 -12.98 26.52
N TYR A 386 -23.79 -12.28 27.65
CA TYR A 386 -22.57 -11.82 28.30
C TYR A 386 -21.63 -12.94 28.74
N THR A 387 -22.13 -14.18 28.88
CA THR A 387 -21.28 -15.33 29.22
C THR A 387 -20.41 -15.78 28.06
N ASN A 388 -20.83 -15.48 26.83
CA ASN A 388 -20.15 -15.85 25.59
C ASN A 388 -19.40 -14.68 24.93
N VAL A 389 -19.29 -13.54 25.62
CA VAL A 389 -18.43 -12.44 25.20
C VAL A 389 -16.96 -12.80 25.47
N LYS A 390 -16.10 -12.58 24.47
CA LYS A 390 -14.64 -12.79 24.60
C LYS A 390 -13.90 -11.46 24.59
N TRP A 391 -12.87 -11.37 25.43
CA TRP A 391 -11.96 -10.23 25.60
C TRP A 391 -10.53 -10.73 25.55
N GLU A 392 -9.80 -10.39 24.50
CA GLU A 392 -8.48 -10.98 24.21
C GLU A 392 -7.47 -9.88 23.93
N LEU A 393 -6.33 -9.88 24.64
CA LEU A 393 -5.22 -8.98 24.33
C LEU A 393 -4.55 -9.42 23.02
N ILE A 394 -4.31 -8.48 22.10
CA ILE A 394 -3.66 -8.75 20.81
C ILE A 394 -2.16 -8.49 20.93
N GLN A 395 -1.36 -9.48 20.55
CA GLN A 395 0.06 -9.28 20.24
C GLN A 395 0.20 -8.53 18.92
N GLU A 396 0.70 -7.29 18.99
CA GLU A 396 0.98 -6.43 17.83
C GLU A 396 2.32 -6.82 17.16
N ASP A 397 2.45 -6.54 15.87
CA ASP A 397 3.70 -6.77 15.13
C ASP A 397 4.87 -5.98 15.76
N GLY A 398 6.00 -6.66 15.96
CA GLY A 398 7.17 -6.13 16.69
C GLY A 398 7.27 -6.59 18.15
N MET A 399 6.24 -7.22 18.69
CA MET A 399 6.30 -7.90 19.99
C MET A 399 6.76 -9.36 19.82
N SER A 400 7.68 -9.82 20.66
CA SER A 400 8.27 -11.17 20.58
C SER A 400 7.24 -12.28 20.80
N ASP A 401 6.31 -12.06 21.71
CA ASP A 401 5.38 -13.07 22.22
C ASP A 401 4.20 -12.41 22.97
N ALA A 402 3.29 -13.25 23.50
CA ALA A 402 2.17 -12.81 24.33
C ALA A 402 2.64 -12.10 25.61
N THR A 403 3.77 -12.52 26.19
CA THR A 403 4.37 -11.88 27.37
C THR A 403 4.77 -10.43 27.09
N ALA A 404 5.33 -10.16 25.91
CA ALA A 404 5.66 -8.80 25.48
C ALA A 404 4.38 -7.94 25.31
N ALA A 405 3.29 -8.52 24.80
CA ALA A 405 2.01 -7.83 24.72
C ALA A 405 1.46 -7.46 26.10
N GLU A 406 1.48 -8.40 27.05
CA GLU A 406 1.08 -8.16 28.44
C GLU A 406 1.94 -7.10 29.11
N THR A 407 3.26 -7.18 28.95
CA THR A 407 4.22 -6.22 29.50
C THR A 407 3.93 -4.81 28.98
N ASN A 408 3.73 -4.68 27.67
CA ASN A 408 3.38 -3.41 27.05
C ASN A 408 1.99 -2.91 27.49
N ALA A 409 1.00 -3.80 27.65
CA ALA A 409 -0.31 -3.43 28.18
C ALA A 409 -0.24 -2.96 29.65
N MET A 410 0.66 -3.50 30.47
CA MET A 410 0.91 -3.00 31.82
C MET A 410 1.56 -1.61 31.85
N LEU A 411 2.18 -1.15 30.77
CA LEU A 411 2.60 0.26 30.65
C LEU A 411 1.40 1.19 30.39
N VAL A 412 0.32 0.66 29.82
CA VAL A 412 -0.92 1.41 29.55
C VAL A 412 -1.84 1.40 30.78
N PHE A 413 -1.94 0.28 31.49
CA PHE A 413 -2.90 0.09 32.59
C PHE A 413 -2.23 -0.29 33.90
N LYS A 414 -2.82 0.16 35.02
CA LYS A 414 -2.37 -0.19 36.37
C LYS A 414 -2.55 -1.68 36.65
N THR A 415 -3.64 -2.22 36.14
CA THR A 415 -3.95 -3.66 36.06
C THR A 415 -4.61 -3.92 34.72
N LEU A 416 -4.38 -5.09 34.11
CA LEU A 416 -4.98 -5.41 32.82
C LEU A 416 -6.52 -5.32 32.88
N PRO A 417 -7.16 -4.61 31.92
CA PRO A 417 -8.60 -4.52 31.86
C PRO A 417 -9.27 -5.89 31.73
N LYS A 418 -10.46 -6.03 32.32
CA LYS A 418 -11.20 -7.30 32.35
C LYS A 418 -12.64 -7.11 31.87
N TRP A 419 -13.21 -8.20 31.34
CA TRP A 419 -14.64 -8.32 31.09
C TRP A 419 -15.34 -8.81 32.35
N THR A 420 -16.42 -8.13 32.76
CA THR A 420 -17.25 -8.50 33.90
C THR A 420 -18.66 -8.88 33.42
N PRO A 421 -18.98 -10.19 33.25
CA PRO A 421 -20.27 -10.63 32.69
C PRO A 421 -21.50 -10.17 33.49
N SER A 422 -21.37 -9.99 34.81
CA SER A 422 -22.49 -9.61 35.68
C SER A 422 -22.94 -8.16 35.49
N THR A 423 -22.03 -7.28 35.07
CA THR A 423 -22.32 -5.86 34.82
C THR A 423 -22.38 -5.56 33.32
N GLY A 424 -21.78 -6.42 32.49
CA GLY A 424 -21.74 -6.24 31.05
C GLY A 424 -20.71 -5.19 30.61
N TYR A 425 -19.68 -4.93 31.41
CA TYR A 425 -18.65 -3.93 31.12
C TYR A 425 -17.26 -4.56 30.92
N PHE A 426 -16.49 -3.96 30.00
CA PHE A 426 -15.03 -3.99 30.04
C PHE A 426 -14.56 -2.85 30.93
N GLU A 427 -13.78 -3.19 31.96
CA GLU A 427 -13.41 -2.24 33.02
C GLU A 427 -11.89 -2.21 33.17
N GLY A 428 -11.34 -1.03 33.41
CA GLY A 428 -9.92 -0.87 33.66
C GLY A 428 -9.55 0.52 34.17
N THR A 429 -8.29 0.66 34.56
CA THR A 429 -7.71 1.92 35.05
C THR A 429 -6.38 2.16 34.36
N PHE A 430 -6.20 3.33 33.77
CA PHE A 430 -4.95 3.72 33.14
C PHE A 430 -3.81 3.83 34.16
N ASN A 431 -2.59 3.51 33.73
CA ASN A 431 -1.40 3.63 34.57
C ASN A 431 -1.01 5.11 34.73
N ASP A 432 -0.42 5.49 35.87
CA ASP A 432 0.03 6.86 36.19
C ASP A 432 1.55 7.05 36.07
N ASP A 433 2.26 6.01 35.64
CA ASP A 433 3.70 6.08 35.43
C ASP A 433 4.12 7.10 34.35
N LYS A 434 5.43 7.33 34.26
CA LYS A 434 6.03 8.27 33.30
C LYS A 434 6.07 7.76 31.86
N ALA A 435 5.78 6.48 31.61
CA ALA A 435 5.81 5.93 30.26
C ALA A 435 4.65 6.53 29.47
N ASP A 436 4.96 7.31 28.44
CA ASP A 436 3.96 8.06 27.68
C ASP A 436 3.82 7.48 26.26
N LYS A 437 2.69 7.77 25.60
CA LYS A 437 2.35 7.31 24.25
C LYS A 437 2.37 5.78 24.09
N GLN A 438 2.05 5.09 25.19
CA GLN A 438 1.93 3.63 25.22
C GLN A 438 0.57 3.21 24.67
N ARG A 439 0.51 2.01 24.06
CA ARG A 439 -0.70 1.53 23.37
C ARG A 439 -0.95 0.07 23.67
N ALA A 440 -2.21 -0.31 23.81
CA ALA A 440 -2.62 -1.71 23.97
C ALA A 440 -3.85 -1.97 23.12
N LEU A 441 -3.87 -3.10 22.42
CA LEU A 441 -4.93 -3.46 21.50
C LEU A 441 -5.64 -4.72 21.99
N TYR A 442 -6.95 -4.64 22.17
CA TYR A 442 -7.80 -5.78 22.53
C TYR A 442 -8.72 -6.16 21.38
N GLN A 443 -9.04 -7.45 21.27
CA GLN A 443 -10.12 -7.98 20.45
C GLN A 443 -11.31 -8.32 21.34
N VAL A 444 -12.49 -7.97 20.85
CA VAL A 444 -13.78 -8.22 21.48
C VAL A 444 -14.60 -9.07 20.54
N THR A 445 -15.16 -10.17 21.04
CA THR A 445 -16.15 -10.97 20.31
C THR A 445 -17.47 -10.94 21.06
N VAL A 446 -18.53 -10.45 20.45
CA VAL A 446 -19.85 -10.29 21.06
C VAL A 446 -20.89 -11.11 20.29
N PRO A 447 -21.59 -12.06 20.94
CA PRO A 447 -22.70 -12.79 20.33
C PRO A 447 -23.83 -11.85 19.89
N VAL A 448 -24.46 -12.15 18.76
CA VAL A 448 -25.65 -11.42 18.31
C VAL A 448 -26.88 -12.00 19.03
N PRO A 449 -27.70 -11.17 19.71
CA PRO A 449 -28.91 -11.63 20.36
C PRO A 449 -29.83 -12.38 19.39
N GLY A 450 -30.27 -13.58 19.78
CA GLY A 450 -31.19 -14.42 18.98
C GLY A 450 -30.54 -15.21 17.84
N GLU A 451 -29.23 -15.13 17.64
CA GLU A 451 -28.51 -15.82 16.55
C GLU A 451 -27.42 -16.75 17.11
N THR A 452 -27.68 -18.06 17.14
CA THR A 452 -26.87 -19.05 17.88
C THR A 452 -25.47 -19.30 17.31
N SER A 453 -25.20 -18.95 16.06
CA SER A 453 -23.90 -19.15 15.39
C SER A 453 -23.21 -17.86 14.97
N LYS A 454 -23.68 -16.70 15.49
CA LYS A 454 -23.28 -15.39 15.01
C LYS A 454 -22.69 -14.52 16.12
N SER A 455 -21.47 -14.06 15.89
CA SER A 455 -20.80 -13.08 16.74
C SER A 455 -20.16 -11.98 15.89
N LEU A 456 -20.13 -10.78 16.45
CA LEU A 456 -19.41 -9.63 15.91
C LEU A 456 -18.05 -9.53 16.56
N ILE A 457 -17.02 -9.29 15.75
CA ILE A 457 -15.64 -9.11 16.22
C ILE A 457 -15.27 -7.65 16.04
N TYR A 458 -14.62 -7.09 17.06
CA TYR A 458 -14.25 -5.69 17.12
C TYR A 458 -12.91 -5.54 17.85
N LYS A 459 -12.20 -4.43 17.66
CA LYS A 459 -10.97 -4.14 18.40
C LYS A 459 -11.12 -2.90 19.28
N ILE A 460 -10.40 -2.81 20.38
CA ILE A 460 -10.30 -1.58 21.18
C ILE A 460 -8.83 -1.22 21.32
N LEU A 461 -8.44 -0.09 20.72
CA LEU A 461 -7.10 0.47 20.83
C LEU A 461 -7.08 1.49 21.95
N PHE A 462 -6.44 1.15 23.05
CA PHE A 462 -6.18 2.08 24.14
C PHE A 462 -4.84 2.76 23.91
N THR A 463 -4.81 4.08 24.06
CA THR A 463 -3.59 4.89 24.03
C THR A 463 -3.52 5.68 25.32
N LYS A 464 -2.40 5.57 26.04
CA LYS A 464 -2.08 6.44 27.17
C LYS A 464 -1.21 7.58 26.67
N ASP A 465 -1.73 8.81 26.68
CA ASP A 465 -1.02 10.03 26.28
C ASP A 465 -1.13 11.10 27.40
N LEU A 466 -0.22 11.07 28.37
CA LEU A 466 -0.19 11.99 29.50
C LEU A 466 0.57 13.29 29.21
N SER A 467 0.96 13.54 27.95
CA SER A 467 1.73 14.73 27.58
C SER A 467 1.03 16.04 27.92
N SER A 468 -0.29 16.11 27.71
CA SER A 468 -1.11 17.27 28.01
C SER A 468 -1.23 17.52 29.52
N TYR A 469 -1.38 16.46 30.31
CA TYR A 469 -1.39 16.51 31.77
C TYR A 469 -0.04 16.98 32.33
N ALA A 470 1.06 16.43 31.84
CA ALA A 470 2.41 16.83 32.23
C ALA A 470 2.64 18.33 31.95
N ALA A 471 2.26 18.82 30.76
CA ALA A 471 2.37 20.23 30.41
C ALA A 471 1.59 21.14 31.37
N ARG A 472 0.33 20.81 31.70
CA ARG A 472 -0.48 21.59 32.65
C ARG A 472 0.11 21.65 34.05
N LYS A 473 0.70 20.55 34.54
CA LYS A 473 1.42 20.51 35.82
C LYS A 473 2.66 21.41 35.82
N HIS A 474 3.37 21.49 34.69
CA HIS A 474 4.50 22.40 34.53
C HIS A 474 4.09 23.88 34.55
N TYR A 475 2.98 24.24 33.90
CA TYR A 475 2.49 25.63 33.91
C TYR A 475 1.93 26.06 35.26
N THR A 476 1.11 25.23 35.92
CA THR A 476 0.58 25.54 37.26
C THR A 476 1.69 25.71 38.30
N ARG A 477 2.72 24.86 38.31
CA ARG A 477 3.87 25.01 39.22
C ARG A 477 4.70 26.28 39.00
N LYS A 478 4.69 26.87 37.79
CA LYS A 478 5.39 28.13 37.53
C LYS A 478 4.67 29.33 38.16
N TYR A 479 3.33 29.35 38.15
CA TYR A 479 2.58 30.45 38.75
C TYR A 479 2.68 30.46 40.29
N TYR A 480 2.58 29.30 40.94
CA TYR A 480 2.69 29.21 42.42
C TYR A 480 4.11 29.38 42.98
N ARG A 481 5.15 29.53 42.14
CA ARG A 481 6.53 29.81 42.58
C ARG A 481 6.95 31.27 42.37
N TYR A 482 6.04 32.10 41.86
CA TYR A 482 6.24 33.54 41.63
C TYR A 482 5.06 34.36 42.18
N GLU A 483 4.58 33.99 43.36
CA GLU A 483 3.82 34.86 44.27
C GLU A 483 4.53 34.94 45.62
#